data_AF-A0A2V9QM80-F1
#
_entry.id   AF-A0A2V9QM80-F1
#
_cell.length_a   1.000
_cell.length_b   1.000
_cell.length_c   1.000
_cell.angle_alpha   90.00
_cell.angle_beta   90.00
_cell.angle_gamma   90.00
#
_symmetry.space_group_name_H-M   'P 1'
#
loop_
_entity.id
_entity.type
_entity.pdbx_description
1 polymer ?
#
loop_
_entity_poly.entity_id
_entity_poly.type
_entity_poly.pdbx_seq_one_letter_code
_entity_poly.pdbx_strand_id
1 'polypeptide(L)'
;MGTRNVVTEASRSIGESHQIFRAFSQSPDERVLPEWLNAAKGTTPCKRVMQIIETIRRIDEITSKAFVSGAYRHIFKVGSARRFPKNKLEMQRASDPFFAKLDRMLDCYTFRVKGNKLLSPEISGGWLPYLYCHRQKDDFGVELEYGKYETKATPGTKVLSRATYRVLEGDAVLAVLRLAQRGMLGRVRLCQRCSEKWLFAEHSNYRFCSRACRESYYTSTEEYREKKKIQMKQYRERLARSQAIR
;
A
#
# COMPACT_ATOMS: atom_id res chain seq x y z
N MET A 1 27.53 -41.61 17.89
CA MET A 1 28.18 -41.36 16.59
C MET A 1 27.10 -41.36 15.53
N GLY A 2 27.00 -40.29 14.75
CA GLY A 2 25.93 -40.06 13.78
C GLY A 2 25.76 -38.57 13.49
N THR A 3 26.87 -37.92 13.18
CA THR A 3 26.96 -36.51 12.75
C THR A 3 26.46 -36.34 11.32
N ARG A 4 25.84 -35.15 11.05
CA ARG A 4 25.51 -34.54 9.75
C ARG A 4 24.19 -35.07 9.15
N ASN A 5 23.21 -34.22 8.85
CA ASN A 5 23.35 -33.08 7.94
C ASN A 5 22.88 -31.75 8.54
N VAL A 6 23.84 -30.85 8.73
CA VAL A 6 23.62 -29.41 8.68
C VAL A 6 23.40 -29.07 7.21
N VAL A 7 22.15 -28.80 6.81
CA VAL A 7 21.90 -28.13 5.52
C VAL A 7 22.12 -26.64 5.77
N THR A 8 23.40 -26.26 5.82
CA THR A 8 23.85 -24.91 5.49
C THR A 8 23.88 -24.82 3.97
N GLU A 9 22.72 -24.64 3.35
CA GLU A 9 22.67 -24.00 2.05
C GLU A 9 22.08 -22.61 2.26
N ALA A 10 22.98 -21.70 2.61
CA ALA A 10 22.89 -20.34 2.12
C ALA A 10 22.92 -20.42 0.59
N SER A 11 21.76 -20.67 -0.02
CA SER A 11 21.58 -20.58 -1.46
C SER A 11 21.97 -19.18 -1.87
N ARG A 12 23.11 -19.09 -2.56
CA ARG A 12 23.70 -17.88 -3.10
C ARG A 12 22.70 -17.13 -3.99
N SER A 13 22.02 -16.17 -3.37
CA SER A 13 21.78 -14.81 -3.85
C SER A 13 21.78 -14.58 -5.36
N ILE A 14 20.69 -14.90 -6.04
CA ILE A 14 20.28 -14.19 -7.26
C ILE A 14 19.04 -13.37 -6.93
N GLY A 15 19.23 -12.20 -6.31
CA GLY A 15 18.24 -11.10 -6.24
C GLY A 15 16.76 -11.50 -6.35
N GLU A 16 16.29 -12.39 -5.48
CA GLU A 16 14.97 -12.98 -5.61
C GLU A 16 13.90 -11.97 -5.17
N SER A 17 13.10 -11.50 -6.13
CA SER A 17 11.98 -10.58 -5.91
C SER A 17 10.98 -11.17 -4.91
N HIS A 18 10.39 -10.29 -4.10
CA HIS A 18 9.31 -10.56 -3.16
C HIS A 18 8.18 -11.43 -3.72
N GLN A 19 7.93 -11.39 -5.03
CA GLN A 19 6.87 -12.17 -5.66
C GLN A 19 7.19 -13.68 -5.67
N ILE A 20 8.46 -14.06 -5.62
CA ILE A 20 8.90 -15.46 -5.53
C ILE A 20 8.43 -16.09 -4.21
N PHE A 21 8.46 -15.31 -3.11
CA PHE A 21 8.10 -15.79 -1.77
C PHE A 21 6.58 -15.80 -1.49
N ARG A 22 5.77 -15.11 -2.31
CA ARG A 22 4.35 -14.82 -2.03
C ARG A 22 3.32 -15.65 -2.80
N ALA A 23 3.70 -16.84 -3.24
CA ALA A 23 2.73 -17.88 -3.60
C ALA A 23 1.80 -18.28 -2.42
N PHE A 24 2.10 -17.91 -1.18
CA PHE A 24 1.50 -18.54 0.01
C PHE A 24 0.48 -17.74 0.83
N SER A 25 0.24 -16.46 0.59
CA SER A 25 -0.88 -15.78 1.25
C SER A 25 -1.17 -14.39 0.65
N GLN A 26 -2.45 -14.14 0.39
CA GLN A 26 -3.14 -12.84 0.37
C GLN A 26 -2.21 -11.61 0.47
N SER A 27 -1.91 -10.94 -0.66
CA SER A 27 -0.86 -9.91 -0.73
C SER A 27 -1.20 -8.59 0.01
N PRO A 28 -0.53 -8.16 1.11
CA PRO A 28 -0.67 -6.78 1.55
C PRO A 28 0.36 -5.93 0.81
N ASP A 29 0.07 -5.60 -0.46
CA ASP A 29 0.72 -4.47 -1.15
C ASP A 29 0.63 -3.19 -0.29
N GLU A 30 -0.42 -3.13 0.54
CA GLU A 30 -0.66 -2.24 1.67
C GLU A 30 0.54 -2.07 2.61
N ARG A 31 1.34 -3.12 2.83
CA ARG A 31 2.55 -3.06 3.66
C ARG A 31 3.79 -2.81 2.81
N VAL A 32 3.91 -3.54 1.70
CA VAL A 32 5.09 -3.53 0.82
C VAL A 32 5.37 -2.13 0.31
N LEU A 33 4.36 -1.44 -0.20
CA LEU A 33 4.55 -0.14 -0.83
C LEU A 33 4.97 0.93 0.19
N PRO A 34 4.28 1.14 1.34
CA PRO A 34 4.76 2.08 2.35
C PRO A 34 6.14 1.75 2.91
N GLU A 35 6.45 0.48 3.18
CA GLU A 35 7.77 0.08 3.70
C GLU A 35 8.88 0.37 2.69
N TRP A 36 8.66 0.03 1.41
CA TRP A 36 9.61 0.33 0.34
C TRP A 36 9.78 1.84 0.15
N LEU A 37 8.69 2.63 0.11
CA LEU A 37 8.76 4.09 -0.05
C LEU A 37 9.52 4.76 1.09
N ASN A 38 9.32 4.29 2.33
CA ASN A 38 10.03 4.79 3.50
C ASN A 38 11.53 4.44 3.44
N ALA A 39 11.89 3.23 3.02
CA ALA A 39 13.27 2.78 2.90
C ALA A 39 14.01 3.47 1.74
N ALA A 40 13.33 3.65 0.61
CA ALA A 40 13.88 4.24 -0.60
C ALA A 40 13.93 5.77 -0.55
N LYS A 41 13.53 6.41 0.57
CA LYS A 41 13.41 7.87 0.67
C LYS A 41 14.70 8.57 0.24
N GLY A 42 14.56 9.56 -0.65
CA GLY A 42 15.68 10.34 -1.19
C GLY A 42 16.36 9.73 -2.42
N THR A 43 16.08 8.46 -2.76
CA THR A 43 16.64 7.82 -3.96
C THR A 43 15.89 8.20 -5.23
N THR A 44 16.54 8.05 -6.40
CA THR A 44 15.93 8.26 -7.72
C THR A 44 14.77 7.27 -7.99
N PRO A 45 14.90 5.96 -7.73
CA PRO A 45 13.78 5.00 -7.75
C PRO A 45 12.55 5.47 -6.98
N CYS A 46 12.73 5.98 -5.76
CA CYS A 46 11.61 6.46 -4.95
C CYS A 46 10.88 7.64 -5.63
N LYS A 47 11.63 8.57 -6.24
CA LYS A 47 11.03 9.68 -7.01
C LYS A 47 10.21 9.17 -8.20
N ARG A 48 10.70 8.16 -8.93
CA ARG A 48 9.96 7.55 -10.06
C ARG A 48 8.65 6.93 -9.60
N VAL A 49 8.69 6.09 -8.56
CA VAL A 49 7.49 5.45 -8.01
C VAL A 49 6.49 6.50 -7.48
N MET A 50 6.97 7.54 -6.79
CA MET A 50 6.10 8.64 -6.33
C MET A 50 5.42 9.38 -7.50
N GLN A 51 6.13 9.60 -8.61
CA GLN A 51 5.54 10.21 -9.80
C GLN A 51 4.45 9.33 -10.41
N ILE A 52 4.60 8.00 -10.38
CA ILE A 52 3.58 7.05 -10.86
C ILE A 52 2.33 7.16 -9.98
N ILE A 53 2.52 7.12 -8.65
CA ILE A 53 1.42 7.26 -7.67
C ILE A 53 0.64 8.56 -7.90
N GLU A 54 1.35 9.67 -8.06
CA GLU A 54 0.72 10.98 -8.26
C GLU A 54 -0.01 11.08 -9.59
N THR A 55 0.57 10.49 -10.65
CA THR A 55 -0.08 10.47 -11.97
C THR A 55 -1.38 9.65 -11.94
N ILE A 56 -1.37 8.48 -11.29
CA ILE A 56 -2.59 7.66 -11.10
C ILE A 56 -3.63 8.42 -10.29
N ARG A 57 -3.24 9.06 -9.17
CA ARG A 57 -4.17 9.86 -8.36
C ARG A 57 -4.81 10.99 -9.14
N ARG A 58 -4.04 11.65 -10.01
CA ARG A 58 -4.55 12.72 -10.86
C ARG A 58 -5.56 12.20 -11.87
N ILE A 59 -5.30 11.02 -12.45
CA ILE A 59 -6.26 10.32 -13.32
C ILE A 59 -7.54 10.01 -12.54
N ASP A 60 -7.43 9.40 -11.35
CA ASP A 60 -8.58 9.06 -10.50
C ASP A 60 -9.41 10.30 -10.14
N GLU A 61 -8.75 11.42 -9.81
CA GLU A 61 -9.40 12.68 -9.49
C GLU A 61 -10.20 13.23 -10.68
N ILE A 62 -9.59 13.29 -11.87
CA ILE A 62 -10.21 13.83 -13.09
C ILE A 62 -11.38 12.94 -13.52
N THR A 63 -11.17 11.63 -13.56
CA THR A 63 -12.19 10.65 -13.97
C THR A 63 -13.37 10.63 -13.00
N SER A 64 -13.10 10.69 -11.69
CA SER A 64 -14.15 10.82 -10.66
C SER A 64 -14.95 12.11 -10.82
N LYS A 65 -14.30 13.25 -11.05
CA LYS A 65 -14.98 14.53 -11.30
C LYS A 65 -15.86 14.46 -12.55
N ALA A 66 -15.35 13.90 -13.65
CA ALA A 66 -16.11 13.71 -14.89
C ALA A 66 -17.31 12.77 -14.71
N PHE A 67 -17.16 11.73 -13.87
CA PHE A 67 -18.25 10.82 -13.54
C PHE A 67 -19.36 11.54 -12.75
N VAL A 68 -18.99 12.24 -11.68
CA VAL A 68 -19.92 12.98 -10.81
C VAL A 68 -20.63 14.12 -11.57
N SER A 69 -19.94 14.80 -12.49
CA SER A 69 -20.55 15.83 -13.33
C SER A 69 -21.47 15.28 -14.44
N GLY A 70 -21.60 13.96 -14.54
CA GLY A 70 -22.40 13.31 -15.57
C GLY A 70 -21.84 13.50 -16.97
N ALA A 71 -20.51 13.66 -17.12
CA ALA A 71 -19.88 13.84 -18.43
C ALA A 71 -20.11 12.63 -19.34
N TYR A 72 -20.22 11.41 -18.80
CA TYR A 72 -20.42 10.18 -19.55
C TYR A 72 -21.88 9.87 -19.90
N ARG A 73 -22.84 10.66 -19.40
CA ARG A 73 -24.28 10.44 -19.64
C ARG A 73 -24.89 11.62 -20.39
N HIS A 74 -25.54 11.38 -21.52
CA HIS A 74 -26.31 12.39 -22.23
C HIS A 74 -27.55 11.75 -22.85
N ILE A 75 -28.70 12.40 -22.66
CA ILE A 75 -29.98 11.94 -23.22
C ILE A 75 -30.24 12.72 -24.50
N PHE A 76 -30.37 12.00 -25.61
CA PHE A 76 -30.66 12.59 -26.92
C PHE A 76 -32.18 12.68 -27.12
N LYS A 77 -32.66 13.81 -27.67
CA LYS A 77 -34.04 13.92 -28.11
C LYS A 77 -34.26 13.06 -29.35
N VAL A 78 -35.42 12.42 -29.44
CA VAL A 78 -35.84 11.66 -30.63
C VAL A 78 -35.81 12.59 -31.85
N GLY A 79 -35.20 12.15 -32.95
CA GLY A 79 -35.05 12.94 -34.18
C GLY A 79 -33.91 13.98 -34.19
N SER A 80 -33.19 14.19 -33.08
CA SER A 80 -32.04 15.10 -33.04
C SER A 80 -30.73 14.43 -33.46
N ALA A 81 -29.79 15.22 -33.98
CA ALA A 81 -28.44 14.74 -34.27
C ALA A 81 -27.76 14.23 -32.99
N ARG A 82 -27.30 12.98 -33.01
CA ARG A 82 -26.65 12.31 -31.87
C ARG A 82 -25.20 12.79 -31.69
N ARG A 83 -25.02 14.05 -31.27
CA ARG A 83 -23.70 14.62 -30.97
C ARG A 83 -23.55 14.90 -29.49
N PHE A 84 -22.52 14.31 -28.87
CA PHE A 84 -22.20 14.60 -27.47
C PHE A 84 -21.80 16.08 -27.29
N PRO A 85 -22.25 16.75 -26.21
CA PRO A 85 -21.84 18.12 -25.92
C PRO A 85 -20.33 18.27 -25.81
N LYS A 86 -19.76 19.34 -26.39
CA LYS A 86 -18.31 19.58 -26.43
C LYS A 86 -17.69 19.61 -25.04
N ASN A 87 -18.32 20.31 -24.09
CA ASN A 87 -17.87 20.37 -22.69
C ASN A 87 -17.79 18.98 -22.03
N LYS A 88 -18.74 18.08 -22.33
CA LYS A 88 -18.71 16.71 -21.81
C LYS A 88 -17.57 15.90 -22.42
N LEU A 89 -17.33 16.05 -23.73
CA LEU A 89 -16.19 15.41 -24.39
C LEU A 89 -14.85 15.91 -23.85
N GLU A 90 -14.74 17.21 -23.59
CA GLU A 90 -13.55 17.81 -22.95
C GLU A 90 -13.31 17.21 -21.55
N MET A 91 -14.36 17.06 -20.73
CA MET A 91 -14.24 16.43 -19.42
C MET A 91 -13.84 14.95 -19.49
N GLN A 92 -14.36 14.21 -20.48
CA GLN A 92 -13.99 12.80 -20.70
C GLN A 92 -12.52 12.64 -21.09
N ARG A 93 -12.02 13.55 -21.94
CA ARG A 93 -10.64 13.51 -22.48
C ARG A 93 -9.60 14.19 -21.60
N ALA A 94 -10.02 14.88 -20.54
CA ALA A 94 -9.12 15.62 -19.66
C ALA A 94 -8.05 14.73 -19.00
N SER A 95 -8.31 13.42 -18.86
CA SER A 95 -7.37 12.43 -18.32
C SER A 95 -6.38 11.89 -19.35
N ASP A 96 -6.64 12.03 -20.65
CA ASP A 96 -5.86 11.38 -21.72
C ASP A 96 -4.36 11.72 -21.67
N PRO A 97 -3.95 12.99 -21.45
CA PRO A 97 -2.52 13.32 -21.35
C PRO A 97 -1.84 12.65 -20.15
N PHE A 98 -2.59 12.39 -19.08
CA PHE A 98 -2.08 11.72 -17.89
C PHE A 98 -1.97 10.20 -18.10
N PHE A 99 -2.91 9.59 -18.81
CA PHE A 99 -2.77 8.20 -19.28
C PHE A 99 -1.54 8.03 -20.16
N ALA A 100 -1.37 8.87 -21.19
CA ALA A 100 -0.18 8.83 -22.05
C ALA A 100 1.13 9.08 -21.28
N LYS A 101 1.09 9.90 -20.23
CA LYS A 101 2.23 10.08 -19.32
C LYS A 101 2.48 8.81 -18.51
N LEU A 102 1.46 8.20 -17.94
CA LEU A 102 1.56 6.97 -17.16
C LEU A 102 2.13 5.83 -18.01
N ASP A 103 1.63 5.66 -19.24
CA ASP A 103 2.11 4.62 -20.17
C ASP A 103 3.61 4.77 -20.42
N ARG A 104 4.07 5.98 -20.79
CA ARG A 104 5.52 6.26 -20.96
C ARG A 104 6.35 5.98 -19.72
N MET A 105 5.80 6.18 -18.52
CA MET A 105 6.49 5.86 -17.28
C MET A 105 6.56 4.35 -17.05
N LEU A 106 5.51 3.62 -17.42
CA LEU A 106 5.42 2.17 -17.28
C LEU A 106 6.22 1.42 -18.36
N ASP A 107 6.47 2.02 -19.52
CA ASP A 107 7.31 1.45 -20.59
C ASP A 107 8.75 1.13 -20.14
N CYS A 108 9.22 1.81 -19.09
CA CYS A 108 10.51 1.51 -18.47
C CYS A 108 10.54 0.17 -17.70
N TYR A 109 9.39 -0.45 -17.47
CA TYR A 109 9.24 -1.66 -16.67
C TYR A 109 8.82 -2.84 -17.56
N THR A 110 9.67 -3.86 -17.64
CA THR A 110 9.33 -5.11 -18.33
C THR A 110 8.80 -6.12 -17.31
N PHE A 111 7.48 -6.31 -17.30
CA PHE A 111 6.82 -7.33 -16.49
C PHE A 111 6.74 -8.65 -17.24
N ARG A 112 7.06 -9.75 -16.55
CA ARG A 112 6.94 -11.12 -17.08
C ARG A 112 6.14 -11.98 -16.12
N VAL A 113 5.43 -12.96 -16.66
CA VAL A 113 4.77 -13.99 -15.86
C VAL A 113 5.78 -15.10 -15.58
N LYS A 114 5.89 -15.53 -14.34
CA LYS A 114 6.59 -16.75 -13.94
C LYS A 114 5.62 -17.68 -13.23
N GLY A 115 5.78 -18.97 -13.47
CA GLY A 115 5.14 -20.00 -12.67
C GLY A 115 6.03 -20.36 -11.48
N ASN A 116 5.47 -20.44 -10.29
CA ASN A 116 6.14 -21.04 -9.14
C ASN A 116 5.46 -22.35 -8.73
N LYS A 117 6.25 -23.29 -8.20
CA LYS A 117 5.72 -24.49 -7.55
C LYS A 117 5.47 -24.18 -6.08
N LEU A 118 4.25 -24.39 -5.61
CA LEU A 118 3.91 -24.35 -4.19
C LEU A 118 4.71 -25.44 -3.44
N LEU A 119 5.79 -25.04 -2.75
CA LEU A 119 6.42 -25.80 -1.67
C LEU A 119 5.89 -25.29 -0.31
N SER A 120 4.63 -25.57 0.04
CA SER A 120 4.15 -25.43 1.42
C SER A 120 3.77 -26.80 1.98
N PRO A 121 4.06 -27.07 3.27
CA PRO A 121 3.54 -28.24 3.97
C PRO A 121 2.01 -28.27 4.12
N GLU A 122 1.33 -27.13 3.94
CA GLU A 122 -0.09 -26.91 4.32
C GLU A 122 -1.05 -26.82 3.13
N ILE A 123 -0.53 -26.54 1.93
CA ILE A 123 -1.32 -26.41 0.70
C ILE A 123 -0.72 -27.33 -0.34
N SER A 124 -1.49 -28.34 -0.75
CA SER A 124 -1.10 -29.29 -1.79
C SER A 124 -0.67 -28.56 -3.07
N GLY A 125 0.42 -29.06 -3.67
CA GLY A 125 1.13 -28.42 -4.77
C GLY A 125 0.24 -27.98 -5.93
N GLY A 126 0.16 -26.67 -6.13
CA GLY A 126 -0.42 -26.03 -7.31
C GLY A 126 0.60 -25.14 -8.02
N TRP A 127 0.36 -24.91 -9.31
CA TRP A 127 1.05 -23.90 -10.10
C TRP A 127 0.46 -22.53 -9.79
N LEU A 128 1.31 -21.57 -9.41
CA LEU A 128 0.88 -20.19 -9.20
C LEU A 128 1.60 -19.25 -10.17
N PRO A 129 0.86 -18.60 -11.08
CA PRO A 129 1.41 -17.55 -11.90
C PRO A 129 1.58 -16.28 -11.08
N TYR A 130 2.72 -15.63 -11.21
CA TYR A 130 2.95 -14.30 -10.66
C TYR A 130 3.65 -13.40 -11.69
N LEU A 131 3.37 -12.11 -11.61
CA LEU A 131 4.06 -11.10 -12.41
C LEU A 131 5.32 -10.67 -11.69
N TYR A 132 6.45 -10.58 -12.36
CA TYR A 132 7.66 -10.00 -11.78
C TYR A 132 8.28 -9.02 -12.75
N CYS A 133 8.98 -8.03 -12.21
CA CYS A 133 9.78 -7.10 -13.00
C CYS A 133 11.24 -7.52 -12.93
N HIS A 134 11.95 -7.46 -14.06
CA HIS A 134 13.41 -7.60 -14.03
C HIS A 134 14.05 -6.41 -13.30
N ARG A 135 15.21 -6.68 -12.68
CA ARG A 135 16.00 -5.66 -12.00
C ARG A 135 16.41 -4.56 -12.98
N GLN A 136 16.15 -3.31 -12.63
CA GLN A 136 16.59 -2.16 -13.42
C GLN A 136 18.08 -1.85 -13.17
N LYS A 137 18.71 -1.05 -14.04
CA LYS A 137 20.16 -0.74 -13.97
C LYS A 137 20.53 0.01 -12.67
N ASP A 138 19.62 0.85 -12.16
CA ASP A 138 19.77 1.66 -10.94
C ASP A 138 18.74 1.30 -9.86
N ASP A 139 18.32 0.04 -9.82
CA ASP A 139 17.24 -0.47 -8.97
C ASP A 139 17.55 -0.39 -7.46
N PHE A 140 16.59 0.08 -6.67
CA PHE A 140 16.65 0.09 -5.21
C PHE A 140 15.92 -1.12 -4.64
N GLY A 141 16.65 -1.94 -3.88
CA GLY A 141 16.12 -3.12 -3.21
C GLY A 141 16.18 -3.00 -1.70
N VAL A 142 15.08 -3.33 -1.01
CA VAL A 142 15.04 -3.47 0.46
C VAL A 142 14.70 -4.91 0.84
N GLU A 143 15.40 -5.46 1.82
CA GLU A 143 15.03 -6.73 2.42
C GLU A 143 13.97 -6.51 3.50
N LEU A 144 12.85 -7.23 3.39
CA LEU A 144 11.76 -7.18 4.36
C LEU A 144 11.63 -8.54 5.04
N GLU A 145 11.42 -8.52 6.36
CA GLU A 145 11.10 -9.73 7.14
C GLU A 145 9.62 -10.13 6.95
N TYR A 146 9.42 -11.41 6.62
CA TYR A 146 8.14 -12.11 6.68
C TYR A 146 7.80 -12.45 8.14
N GLY A 147 6.51 -12.38 8.50
CA GLY A 147 6.07 -12.91 9.81
C GLY A 147 6.21 -11.98 11.01
N LYS A 148 5.97 -10.67 10.88
CA LYS A 148 5.62 -9.80 12.03
C LYS A 148 4.22 -10.11 12.62
N TYR A 149 3.67 -11.29 12.33
CA TYR A 149 2.56 -11.83 13.09
C TYR A 149 3.14 -12.25 14.44
N GLU A 150 2.47 -11.93 15.53
CA GLU A 150 2.69 -12.59 16.80
C GLU A 150 2.38 -14.08 16.59
N THR A 151 3.35 -14.85 16.08
CA THR A 151 3.36 -16.28 16.33
C THR A 151 3.43 -16.37 17.83
N LYS A 152 2.30 -16.66 18.49
CA LYS A 152 2.25 -17.02 19.90
C LYS A 152 3.12 -18.26 20.02
N ALA A 153 4.42 -18.05 20.27
CA ALA A 153 5.36 -19.12 20.49
C ALA A 153 4.89 -19.81 21.77
N THR A 154 4.31 -21.00 21.63
CA THR A 154 4.04 -21.85 22.77
C THR A 154 5.38 -22.22 23.40
N PRO A 155 5.49 -22.23 24.75
CA PRO A 155 6.71 -22.66 25.42
C PRO A 155 7.14 -24.03 24.87
N GLY A 156 8.38 -24.12 24.36
CA GLY A 156 8.94 -25.34 23.78
C GLY A 156 8.98 -25.41 22.24
N THR A 157 8.37 -24.46 21.52
CA THR A 157 8.50 -24.38 20.05
C THR A 157 9.68 -23.48 19.63
N LYS A 158 10.57 -24.01 18.78
CA LYS A 158 11.59 -23.20 18.11
C LYS A 158 11.02 -22.68 16.79
N VAL A 159 10.87 -21.37 16.66
CA VAL A 159 10.53 -20.72 15.39
C VAL A 159 11.71 -20.91 14.44
N LEU A 160 11.54 -21.80 13.45
CA LEU A 160 12.56 -22.08 12.44
C LEU A 160 12.57 -20.98 11.38
N SER A 161 13.46 -20.01 11.57
CA SER A 161 13.86 -18.94 10.64
C SER A 161 12.81 -17.88 10.27
N ARG A 162 13.24 -16.61 10.30
CA ARG A 162 12.51 -15.49 9.68
C ARG A 162 12.81 -15.54 8.19
N ALA A 163 11.82 -15.87 7.36
CA ALA A 163 11.97 -15.70 5.92
C ALA A 163 12.13 -14.20 5.61
N THR A 164 13.23 -13.81 4.96
CA THR A 164 13.39 -12.47 4.39
C THR A 164 13.17 -12.54 2.89
N TYR A 165 12.66 -11.46 2.31
CA TYR A 165 12.50 -11.32 0.87
C TYR A 165 12.94 -9.94 0.41
N ARG A 166 13.41 -9.84 -0.84
CA ARG A 166 13.87 -8.56 -1.40
C ARG A 166 12.78 -7.91 -2.24
N VAL A 167 12.42 -6.67 -1.91
CA VAL A 167 11.49 -5.85 -2.71
C VAL A 167 12.30 -4.89 -3.56
N LEU A 168 12.17 -5.02 -4.88
CA LEU A 168 12.78 -4.12 -5.86
C LEU A 168 11.81 -2.99 -6.28
N GLU A 169 12.29 -1.99 -7.03
CA GLU A 169 11.45 -0.90 -7.54
C GLU A 169 10.26 -1.42 -8.35
N GLY A 170 10.49 -2.39 -9.24
CA GLY A 170 9.42 -3.00 -10.03
C GLY A 170 8.37 -3.73 -9.19
N ASP A 171 8.74 -4.25 -8.02
CA ASP A 171 7.77 -4.81 -7.06
C ASP A 171 6.92 -3.71 -6.42
N ALA A 172 7.52 -2.56 -6.09
CA ALA A 172 6.80 -1.40 -5.61
C ALA A 172 5.84 -0.86 -6.68
N VAL A 173 6.24 -0.81 -7.95
CA VAL A 173 5.36 -0.43 -9.07
C VAL A 173 4.20 -1.40 -9.22
N LEU A 174 4.45 -2.72 -9.17
CA LEU A 174 3.36 -3.70 -9.19
C LEU A 174 2.41 -3.54 -8.00
N ALA A 175 2.94 -3.22 -6.81
CA ALA A 175 2.11 -2.91 -5.65
C ALA A 175 1.25 -1.65 -5.87
N VAL A 176 1.80 -0.59 -6.48
CA VAL A 176 1.03 0.60 -6.87
C VAL A 176 -0.10 0.24 -7.82
N LEU A 177 0.19 -0.50 -8.90
CA LEU A 177 -0.80 -0.89 -9.90
C LEU A 177 -1.91 -1.75 -9.32
N ARG A 178 -1.56 -2.76 -8.50
CA ARG A 178 -2.56 -3.62 -7.83
C ARG A 178 -3.40 -2.84 -6.81
N LEU A 179 -2.82 -1.88 -6.09
CA LEU A 179 -3.59 -1.03 -5.18
C LEU A 179 -4.51 -0.06 -5.93
N ALA A 180 -4.08 0.48 -7.07
CA ALA A 180 -4.91 1.30 -7.94
C ALA A 180 -6.09 0.50 -8.51
N GLN A 181 -5.83 -0.71 -9.02
CA GLN A 181 -6.86 -1.62 -9.54
C GLN A 181 -7.96 -1.93 -8.49
N ARG A 182 -7.59 -2.02 -7.21
CA ARG A 182 -8.52 -2.24 -6.09
C ARG A 182 -9.19 -0.96 -5.57
N GLY A 183 -8.87 0.22 -6.11
CA GLY A 183 -9.35 1.52 -5.61
C GLY A 183 -8.78 1.88 -4.23
N MET A 184 -7.66 1.29 -3.82
CA MET A 184 -7.08 1.44 -2.49
C MET A 184 -5.82 2.32 -2.46
N LEU A 185 -5.30 2.76 -3.61
CA LEU A 185 -4.08 3.59 -3.68
C LEU A 185 -4.23 4.93 -2.93
N GLY A 186 -5.45 5.47 -2.83
CA GLY A 186 -5.76 6.66 -2.01
C GLY A 186 -5.50 6.46 -0.51
N ARG A 187 -5.40 5.21 -0.03
CA ARG A 187 -5.09 4.89 1.36
C ARG A 187 -3.58 4.91 1.68
N VAL A 188 -2.72 4.88 0.67
CA VAL A 188 -1.25 4.97 0.83
C VAL A 188 -0.83 6.42 0.97
N ARG A 189 -0.70 6.97 2.17
CA ARG A 189 -0.47 8.41 2.34
C ARG A 189 0.68 8.71 3.28
N LEU A 190 1.18 9.94 3.22
CA LEU A 190 2.07 10.45 4.25
C LEU A 190 1.29 10.65 5.55
N CYS A 191 1.96 10.42 6.67
CA CYS A 191 1.44 10.75 8.00
C CYS A 191 1.05 12.22 8.07
N GLN A 192 -0.17 12.52 8.52
CA GLN A 192 -0.66 13.91 8.60
C GLN A 192 0.13 14.78 9.59
N ARG A 193 0.82 14.18 10.57
CA ARG A 193 1.59 14.93 11.58
C ARG A 193 3.04 15.17 11.17
N CYS A 194 3.78 14.11 10.84
CA CYS A 194 5.20 14.24 10.54
C CYS A 194 5.48 14.47 9.05
N SER A 195 4.53 14.21 8.15
CA SER A 195 4.68 14.34 6.69
C SER A 195 5.88 13.59 6.10
N GLU A 196 6.50 12.70 6.86
CA GLU A 196 7.75 12.03 6.49
C GLU A 196 7.61 10.54 6.23
N LYS A 197 6.66 9.89 6.92
CA LYS A 197 6.44 8.45 6.84
C LYS A 197 5.21 8.14 6.01
N TRP A 198 5.39 7.32 4.98
CA TRP A 198 4.32 6.68 4.24
C TRP A 198 3.69 5.59 5.10
N LEU A 199 2.37 5.49 5.02
CA LEU A 199 1.56 4.49 5.69
C LEU A 199 0.40 4.07 4.78
N PHE A 200 -0.10 2.86 4.97
CA PHE A 200 -1.39 2.46 4.44
C PHE A 200 -2.46 2.61 5.51
N ALA A 201 -3.51 3.36 5.18
CA ALA A 201 -4.63 3.58 6.07
C ALA A 201 -5.63 2.43 5.93
N GLU A 202 -5.52 1.41 6.77
CA GLU A 202 -6.44 0.25 6.81
C GLU A 202 -7.91 0.70 6.81
N HIS A 203 -8.21 1.70 7.64
CA HIS A 203 -9.47 2.43 7.60
C HIS A 203 -9.27 3.85 7.04
N SER A 204 -10.27 4.37 6.34
CA SER A 204 -10.28 5.73 5.76
C SER A 204 -9.92 6.83 6.77
N ASN A 205 -10.23 6.59 8.05
CA ASN A 205 -10.01 7.52 9.16
C ASN A 205 -8.59 7.46 9.75
N TYR A 206 -7.73 6.52 9.34
CA TYR A 206 -6.41 6.32 9.95
C TYR A 206 -5.33 7.22 9.31
N ARG A 207 -4.90 8.28 10.02
CA ARG A 207 -4.10 9.38 9.43
C ARG A 207 -2.64 9.47 9.91
N PHE A 208 -2.25 8.66 10.89
CA PHE A 208 -0.98 8.84 11.61
C PHE A 208 -0.14 7.55 11.58
N CYS A 209 1.18 7.69 11.48
CA CYS A 209 2.10 6.54 11.47
C CYS A 209 2.35 5.93 12.85
N SER A 210 2.00 6.63 13.92
CA SER A 210 2.19 6.16 15.29
C SER A 210 1.19 6.81 16.24
N ARG A 211 1.00 6.17 17.40
CA ARG A 211 0.24 6.74 18.51
C ARG A 211 0.82 8.08 18.97
N ALA A 212 2.14 8.21 19.00
CA ALA A 212 2.82 9.46 19.34
C ALA A 212 2.48 10.59 18.36
N CYS A 213 2.49 10.33 17.05
CA CYS A 213 2.08 11.31 16.04
C CYS A 213 0.60 11.71 16.19
N ARG A 214 -0.26 10.74 16.49
CA ARG A 214 -1.69 10.97 16.73
C ARG A 214 -1.91 11.86 17.95
N GLU A 215 -1.29 11.53 19.07
CA GLU A 215 -1.41 12.29 20.33
C GLU A 215 -0.80 13.69 20.20
N SER A 216 0.36 13.82 19.54
CA SER A 216 0.98 15.12 19.26
C SER A 216 0.07 16.01 18.42
N TYR A 217 -0.56 15.46 17.37
CA TYR A 217 -1.50 16.20 16.53
C TYR A 217 -2.69 16.70 17.35
N TYR A 218 -3.41 15.80 18.04
CA TYR A 218 -4.59 16.20 18.80
C TYR A 218 -4.25 17.12 19.98
N THR A 219 -3.15 16.91 20.69
CA THR A 219 -2.75 17.79 21.81
C THR A 219 -2.45 19.22 21.36
N SER A 220 -2.06 19.41 20.10
CA SER A 220 -1.87 20.74 19.50
C SER A 220 -3.16 21.42 19.05
N THR A 221 -4.29 20.70 18.96
CA THR A 221 -5.59 21.27 18.58
C THR A 221 -6.37 21.76 19.79
N GLU A 222 -6.91 22.98 19.70
CA GLU A 222 -7.65 23.60 20.81
C GLU A 222 -8.95 22.83 21.14
N GLU A 223 -9.67 22.35 20.13
CA GLU A 223 -10.86 21.51 20.30
C GLU A 223 -10.61 20.26 21.16
N TYR A 224 -9.43 19.64 21.03
CA TYR A 224 -9.09 18.46 21.81
C TYR A 224 -8.77 18.81 23.26
N ARG A 225 -8.15 19.96 23.52
CA ARG A 225 -7.92 20.45 24.89
C ARG A 225 -9.24 20.70 25.59
N GLU A 226 -10.19 21.31 24.89
CA GLU A 226 -11.52 21.59 25.41
C GLU A 226 -12.33 20.32 25.66
N LYS A 227 -12.34 19.37 24.72
CA LYS A 227 -12.94 18.04 24.91
C LYS A 227 -12.31 17.28 26.07
N LYS A 228 -10.98 17.33 26.23
CA LYS A 228 -10.28 16.67 27.34
C LYS A 228 -10.63 17.32 28.68
N LYS A 229 -10.81 18.64 28.74
CA LYS A 229 -11.28 19.35 29.92
C LYS A 229 -12.68 18.89 30.33
N ILE A 230 -13.61 18.79 29.38
CA ILE A 230 -14.98 18.27 29.61
C ILE A 230 -14.94 16.81 30.08
N GLN A 231 -14.15 15.96 29.41
CA GLN A 231 -14.03 14.55 29.76
C GLN A 231 -13.47 14.35 31.18
N MET A 232 -12.45 15.13 31.57
CA MET A 232 -11.89 15.08 32.92
C MET A 232 -12.87 15.56 33.99
N LYS A 233 -13.69 16.58 33.69
CA LYS A 233 -14.78 17.01 34.58
C LYS A 233 -15.78 15.88 34.82
N GLN A 234 -16.28 15.26 33.74
CA GLN A 234 -17.22 14.14 33.81
C GLN A 234 -16.63 12.89 34.50
N TYR A 235 -15.33 12.65 34.33
CA TYR A 235 -14.64 11.57 35.03
C TYR A 235 -14.60 11.81 36.54
N ARG A 236 -14.21 13.01 36.97
CA ARG A 236 -14.20 13.40 38.41
C ARG A 236 -15.60 13.32 39.02
N GLU A 237 -16.63 13.76 38.30
CA GLU A 237 -18.03 13.68 38.75
C GLU A 237 -18.53 12.22 38.86
N ARG A 238 -18.09 11.32 37.98
CA ARG A 238 -18.40 9.89 38.09
C ARG A 238 -17.67 9.24 39.26
N LEU A 239 -16.40 9.60 39.47
CA LEU A 239 -15.59 9.08 40.58
C LEU A 239 -16.16 9.51 41.95
N ALA A 240 -16.56 10.79 42.06
CA ALA A 240 -17.19 11.31 43.27
C ALA A 240 -18.53 10.61 43.56
N ARG A 241 -19.36 10.38 42.53
CA ARG A 241 -20.61 9.62 42.67
C ARG A 241 -20.38 8.18 43.08
N SER A 242 -19.39 7.48 42.52
CA SER A 242 -19.11 6.09 42.91
C SER A 242 -18.52 5.97 44.31
N GLN A 243 -17.79 6.98 44.77
CA GLN A 243 -17.28 7.03 46.16
C GLN A 243 -18.37 7.38 47.17
N ALA A 244 -19.38 8.17 46.79
CA ALA A 244 -20.52 8.51 47.66
C ALA A 244 -21.58 7.41 47.79
N ILE A 245 -21.51 6.37 46.97
CA ILE A 245 -22.41 5.19 47.01
C ILE A 245 -21.80 4.04 47.85
N ARG A 246 -20.55 4.19 48.33
CA ARG A 246 -19.91 3.31 49.31
C ARG A 246 -20.06 3.86 50.71
#